data_AF-A0A0C3CAG5-F1
#
_entry.id   AF-A0A0C3CAG5-F1
#
_cell.length_a   1.000
_cell.length_b   1.000
_cell.length_c   1.000
_cell.angle_alpha   90.00
_cell.angle_beta   90.00
_cell.angle_gamma   90.00
#
_symmetry.space_group_name_H-M   'P 1'
#
loop_
_entity.id
_entity.type
_entity.pdbx_description
1 polymer ?
#
loop_
_entity_poly.entity_id
_entity_poly.type
_entity_poly.pdbx_seq_one_letter_code
_entity_poly.pdbx_strand_id
1 'polypeptide(L)'
;ARKMTVIFYDIPFIAPGKAWSPNTWKIRYCLHYKGTAHRTEWVEFPDIAPLCNELVIPPTGMNRDGIQRFTLPAIHDPATGLYLADSMLIAEYLDKRYPDKPRMFPENTMGLYMVFSTAAPFTLGPLLALISPP
;
A
#
# COMPACT_ATOMS: atom_id res chain seq x y z
N ALA A 1 17.53 -21.15 7.69
CA ALA A 1 16.08 -20.96 7.53
C ALA A 1 15.83 -19.97 6.40
N ARG A 2 14.98 -20.28 5.42
CA ARG A 2 14.64 -19.36 4.33
C ARG A 2 13.90 -18.17 4.96
N LYS A 3 14.49 -16.97 4.92
CA LYS A 3 13.86 -15.75 5.45
C LYS A 3 12.63 -15.50 4.59
N MET A 4 11.44 -15.74 5.13
CA MET A 4 10.16 -15.51 4.45
C MET A 4 9.97 -13.99 4.38
N THR A 5 10.24 -13.43 3.21
CA THR A 5 10.28 -11.99 2.96
C THR A 5 8.95 -11.54 2.41
N VAL A 6 8.35 -10.50 3.00
CA VAL A 6 7.11 -9.91 2.49
C VAL A 6 7.35 -9.39 1.06
N ILE A 7 6.49 -9.77 0.14
CA ILE A 7 6.50 -9.25 -1.22
C ILE A 7 5.64 -7.98 -1.22
N PHE A 8 6.23 -6.86 -1.63
CA PHE A 8 5.57 -5.57 -1.71
C PHE A 8 5.45 -5.14 -3.17
N TYR A 9 4.23 -5.01 -3.67
CA TYR A 9 3.97 -4.59 -5.04
C TYR A 9 3.91 -3.06 -5.11
N ASP A 10 4.78 -2.46 -5.93
CA ASP A 10 4.91 -1.01 -6.11
C ASP A 10 5.00 -0.65 -7.59
N ILE A 11 4.80 0.62 -7.92
CA ILE A 11 4.76 1.14 -9.29
C ILE A 11 6.14 1.72 -9.62
N PRO A 12 6.82 1.24 -10.69
CA PRO A 12 8.12 1.76 -11.05
C PRO A 12 8.03 3.22 -11.51
N PHE A 13 9.14 3.93 -11.37
CA PHE A 13 9.38 5.19 -12.07
C PHE A 13 10.28 4.95 -13.28
N ILE A 14 10.29 5.88 -14.24
CA ILE A 14 11.15 5.80 -15.44
C ILE A 14 12.63 5.60 -15.06
N ALA A 15 13.08 6.24 -13.97
CA ALA A 15 14.41 6.00 -13.44
C ALA A 15 14.42 4.74 -12.55
N PRO A 16 15.35 3.80 -12.77
CA PRO A 16 15.39 2.53 -12.06
C PRO A 16 15.59 2.74 -10.56
N GLY A 17 14.88 1.93 -9.77
CA GLY A 17 15.00 1.92 -8.30
C GLY A 17 14.35 3.12 -7.59
N LYS A 18 13.66 4.02 -8.30
CA LYS A 18 12.92 5.12 -7.67
C LYS A 18 11.46 4.75 -7.46
N ALA A 19 11.00 4.86 -6.22
CA ALA A 19 9.59 4.83 -5.88
C ALA A 19 9.02 6.26 -5.90
N TRP A 20 7.77 6.43 -6.32
CA TRP A 20 7.17 7.76 -6.46
C TRP A 20 5.72 7.86 -5.99
N SER A 21 4.98 6.75 -5.98
CA SER A 21 3.56 6.79 -5.68
C SER A 21 3.32 7.13 -4.20
N PRO A 22 2.52 8.17 -3.89
CA PRO A 22 2.26 8.57 -2.51
C PRO A 22 1.50 7.50 -1.72
N ASN A 23 0.67 6.68 -2.40
CA ASN A 23 -0.05 5.59 -1.74
C ASN A 23 0.88 4.44 -1.38
N THR A 24 1.79 4.06 -2.28
CA THR A 24 2.72 2.95 -2.02
C THR A 24 3.81 3.34 -1.03
N TRP A 25 4.21 4.62 -1.01
CA TRP A 25 5.12 5.17 -0.01
C TRP A 25 4.65 4.95 1.42
N LYS A 26 3.34 5.02 1.70
CA LYS A 26 2.80 4.71 3.04
C LYS A 26 3.29 3.34 3.51
N ILE A 27 3.13 2.32 2.67
CA ILE A 27 3.53 0.95 3.00
C ILE A 27 5.03 0.74 2.94
N ARG A 28 5.73 1.39 2.01
CA ARG A 28 7.19 1.39 1.98
C ARG A 28 7.76 1.93 3.29
N TYR A 29 7.26 3.05 3.81
CA TYR A 29 7.68 3.59 5.10
C TYR A 29 7.29 2.66 6.25
N CYS A 30 6.08 2.12 6.23
CA CYS A 30 5.64 1.16 7.23
C CYS A 30 6.58 -0.04 7.37
N LEU A 31 6.98 -0.65 6.25
CA LEU A 31 7.88 -1.79 6.21
C LEU A 31 9.29 -1.43 6.72
N HIS A 32 9.82 -0.26 6.33
CA HIS A 32 11.13 0.22 6.79
C HIS A 32 11.11 0.58 8.28
N TYR A 33 10.11 1.31 8.74
CA TYR A 33 9.98 1.74 10.13
C TYR A 33 9.88 0.56 11.09
N LYS A 34 9.20 -0.51 10.68
CA LYS A 34 9.16 -1.79 11.40
C LYS A 34 10.45 -2.60 11.24
N GLY A 35 11.33 -2.30 10.30
CA GLY A 35 12.48 -3.18 9.99
C GLY A 35 12.03 -4.56 9.49
N THR A 36 10.91 -4.62 8.76
CA THR A 36 10.42 -5.88 8.16
C THR A 36 11.17 -6.15 6.87
N ALA A 37 11.77 -7.34 6.79
CA ALA A 37 12.42 -7.80 5.57
C ALA A 37 11.35 -7.93 4.48
N HIS A 38 11.51 -7.14 3.42
CA HIS A 38 10.62 -7.14 2.27
C HIS A 38 11.42 -7.03 0.98
N ARG A 39 10.81 -7.41 -0.14
CA ARG A 39 11.31 -7.12 -1.48
C ARG A 39 10.23 -6.40 -2.26
N THR A 40 10.64 -5.46 -3.11
CA THR A 40 9.72 -4.78 -4.01
C THR A 40 9.61 -5.56 -5.32
N GLU A 41 8.40 -5.91 -5.71
CA GLU A 41 8.06 -6.33 -7.08
C GLU A 41 7.47 -5.10 -7.78
N TRP A 42 8.05 -4.73 -8.91
CA TRP A 42 7.64 -3.55 -9.66
C TRP A 42 6.59 -3.94 -10.70
N VAL A 43 5.47 -3.24 -10.71
CA VAL A 43 4.32 -3.53 -11.55
C VAL A 43 3.90 -2.26 -12.28
N GLU A 44 3.91 -2.32 -13.61
CA GLU A 44 3.46 -1.21 -14.44
C GLU A 44 1.94 -1.03 -14.34
N PHE A 45 1.45 0.20 -14.52
CA PHE A 45 0.02 0.50 -14.39
C PHE A 45 -0.93 -0.43 -15.19
N PRO A 46 -0.65 -0.77 -16.47
CA PRO A 46 -1.50 -1.67 -17.25
C PRO A 46 -1.57 -3.09 -16.67
N ASP A 47 -0.53 -3.50 -15.94
CA ASP A 47 -0.36 -4.88 -15.44
C ASP A 47 -0.90 -5.06 -14.02
N ILE A 48 -1.28 -3.97 -13.32
CA ILE A 48 -1.82 -4.04 -11.95
C ILE A 48 -3.09 -4.91 -11.90
N ALA A 49 -4.07 -4.66 -12.76
CA ALA A 49 -5.32 -5.42 -12.74
C ALA A 49 -5.13 -6.88 -13.15
N PRO A 50 -4.41 -7.21 -14.24
CA PRO A 50 -4.06 -8.60 -14.57
C PRO A 50 -3.38 -9.34 -13.41
N LEU A 51 -2.35 -8.73 -12.81
CA LEU A 51 -1.60 -9.31 -11.70
C LEU A 51 -2.50 -9.57 -10.48
N CYS A 52 -3.31 -8.58 -10.09
CA CYS A 52 -4.19 -8.74 -8.94
C CYS A 52 -5.23 -9.85 -9.16
N ASN A 53 -5.76 -10.00 -10.37
CA ASN A 53 -6.66 -11.11 -10.69
C ASN A 53 -5.96 -12.47 -10.63
N GLU A 54 -4.76 -12.58 -11.21
CA GLU A 54 -3.96 -13.82 -11.19
C GLU A 54 -3.64 -14.27 -9.76
N LEU A 55 -3.23 -13.31 -8.92
CA LEU A 55 -2.85 -13.55 -7.54
C LEU A 55 -4.02 -13.55 -6.56
N VAL A 56 -5.25 -13.36 -7.05
CA VAL A 56 -6.48 -13.28 -6.25
C VAL A 56 -6.36 -12.21 -5.16
N ILE A 57 -5.68 -11.10 -5.47
CA ILE A 57 -5.61 -9.91 -4.62
C ILE A 57 -6.97 -9.21 -4.67
N PRO A 58 -7.61 -8.91 -3.53
CA PRO A 58 -8.92 -8.25 -3.52
C PRO A 58 -8.90 -6.86 -4.19
N PRO A 59 -9.97 -6.47 -4.90
CA PRO A 59 -10.09 -5.11 -5.42
C PRO A 59 -10.23 -4.10 -4.28
N THR A 60 -9.77 -2.87 -4.51
CA THR A 60 -9.77 -1.78 -3.52
C THR A 60 -10.92 -0.79 -3.76
N GLY A 61 -11.94 -1.19 -4.51
CA GLY A 61 -13.13 -0.39 -4.78
C GLY A 61 -13.71 -0.64 -6.17
N MET A 62 -14.65 0.21 -6.56
CA MET A 62 -15.28 0.20 -7.89
C MET A 62 -15.01 1.53 -8.59
N ASN A 63 -14.87 1.47 -9.92
CA ASN A 63 -14.89 2.65 -10.79
C ASN A 63 -16.33 3.15 -10.98
N ARG A 64 -16.48 4.32 -11.62
CA ARG A 64 -17.81 4.93 -11.89
C ARG A 64 -18.72 4.03 -12.72
N ASP A 65 -18.13 3.18 -13.57
CA ASP A 65 -18.85 2.25 -14.43
C ASP A 65 -19.19 0.92 -13.72
N GLY A 66 -18.97 0.81 -12.41
CA GLY A 66 -19.21 -0.41 -11.63
C GLY A 66 -18.15 -1.50 -11.80
N ILE A 67 -17.08 -1.24 -12.55
CA ILE A 67 -15.97 -2.17 -12.76
C ILE A 67 -15.05 -2.19 -11.54
N GLN A 68 -14.62 -3.39 -11.13
CA GLN A 68 -13.67 -3.56 -10.03
C GLN A 68 -12.36 -2.81 -10.30
N ARG A 69 -11.93 -2.03 -9.31
CA ARG A 69 -10.70 -1.27 -9.35
C ARG A 69 -9.62 -1.97 -8.53
N PHE A 70 -8.51 -2.29 -9.19
CA PHE A 70 -7.31 -2.78 -8.54
C PHE A 70 -6.30 -1.65 -8.41
N THR A 71 -5.67 -1.55 -7.24
CA THR A 71 -4.67 -0.51 -6.97
C THR A 71 -3.50 -1.08 -6.19
N LEU A 72 -2.40 -0.33 -6.21
CA LEU A 72 -1.25 -0.53 -5.33
C LEU A 72 -1.22 0.58 -4.26
N PRO A 73 -0.75 0.28 -3.03
CA PRO A 73 0.06 -0.88 -2.67
C PRO A 73 -0.74 -2.17 -2.46
N ALA A 74 -0.09 -3.28 -2.78
CA ALA A 74 -0.50 -4.63 -2.38
C ALA A 74 0.70 -5.36 -1.76
N ILE A 75 0.44 -6.37 -0.92
CA ILE A 75 1.46 -7.24 -0.37
C ILE A 75 1.06 -8.71 -0.51
N HIS A 76 2.08 -9.57 -0.52
CA HIS A 76 1.94 -10.98 -0.20
C HIS A 76 2.86 -11.29 0.99
N ASP A 77 2.32 -11.86 2.07
CA ASP A 77 3.12 -12.44 3.16
C ASP A 77 3.18 -13.97 2.97
N PRO A 78 4.30 -14.53 2.48
CA PRO A 78 4.45 -15.97 2.33
C PRO A 78 4.33 -16.73 3.64
N ALA A 79 4.59 -16.09 4.80
CA ALA A 79 4.50 -16.76 6.10
C ALA A 79 3.05 -17.11 6.47
N THR A 80 2.07 -16.39 5.93
CA THR A 80 0.64 -16.64 6.14
C THR A 80 -0.10 -17.01 4.87
N GLY A 81 0.54 -16.90 3.69
CA GLY A 81 -0.09 -17.04 2.38
C GLY A 81 -1.09 -15.91 2.07
N LEU A 82 -0.99 -14.78 2.77
CA LEU A 82 -1.98 -13.69 2.67
C LEU A 82 -1.64 -12.78 1.51
N TYR A 83 -2.60 -12.59 0.61
CA TYR A 83 -2.62 -11.50 -0.37
C TYR A 83 -3.55 -10.39 0.13
N LEU A 84 -3.05 -9.16 0.16
CA LEU A 84 -3.80 -8.01 0.69
C LEU A 84 -3.47 -6.75 -0.11
N ALA A 85 -4.50 -5.96 -0.41
CA ALA A 85 -4.38 -4.61 -0.97
C ALA A 85 -5.07 -3.61 -0.05
N ASP A 86 -4.91 -2.31 -0.35
CA ASP A 86 -5.27 -1.14 0.47
C ASP A 86 -4.23 -0.79 1.54
N SER A 87 -3.70 0.43 1.45
CA SER A 87 -2.63 0.90 2.34
C SER A 87 -3.02 0.95 3.83
N MET A 88 -4.28 1.20 4.17
CA MET A 88 -4.72 1.22 5.58
C MET A 88 -4.85 -0.20 6.12
N LEU A 89 -5.48 -1.11 5.35
CA LEU A 89 -5.60 -2.51 5.73
C LEU A 89 -4.23 -3.18 5.87
N ILE A 90 -3.31 -2.89 4.96
CA ILE A 90 -1.94 -3.41 5.03
C ILE A 90 -1.21 -2.88 6.27
N ALA A 91 -1.31 -1.58 6.57
CA ALA A 91 -0.67 -1.01 7.75
C ALA A 91 -1.22 -1.66 9.04
N GLU A 92 -2.53 -1.84 9.14
CA GLU A 92 -3.17 -2.55 10.27
C GLU A 92 -2.67 -3.99 10.39
N TYR A 93 -2.63 -4.72 9.28
CA TYR A 93 -2.12 -6.08 9.23
C TYR A 93 -0.68 -6.16 9.73
N LEU A 94 0.21 -5.26 9.26
CA LEU A 94 1.60 -5.23 9.69
C LEU A 94 1.74 -4.91 11.18
N ASP A 95 0.87 -4.05 11.73
CA ASP A 95 0.86 -3.74 13.18
C ASP A 95 0.44 -4.94 14.02
N LYS A 96 -0.57 -5.71 13.57
CA LYS A 96 -1.02 -6.94 14.22
C LYS A 96 -0.02 -8.09 14.07
N ARG A 97 0.61 -8.21 12.90
CA ARG A 97 1.52 -9.33 12.55
C ARG A 97 2.84 -9.25 13.28
N TYR A 98 3.30 -8.04 13.59
CA TYR A 98 4.55 -7.77 14.28
C TYR A 98 4.35 -6.84 15.48
N PRO A 99 3.73 -7.34 16.57
CA PRO A 99 3.44 -6.54 17.77
C PRO A 99 4.69 -6.14 18.55
N ASP A 100 5.78 -6.88 18.37
CA ASP A 100 7.12 -6.70 18.95
C ASP A 100 7.94 -5.58 18.29
N LYS A 101 7.41 -4.96 17.23
CA LYS A 101 8.02 -3.84 16.51
C LYS A 101 7.29 -2.52 16.80
N PRO A 102 7.90 -1.35 16.50
CA PRO A 102 7.24 -0.07 16.70
C PRO A 102 5.82 -0.03 16.10
N ARG A 103 4.86 0.46 16.90
CA ARG A 103 3.45 0.53 16.49
C ARG A 103 3.21 1.69 15.56
N MET A 104 2.48 1.46 14.48
CA MET A 104 2.01 2.51 13.56
C MET A 104 0.83 3.26 14.16
N PHE A 105 -0.01 2.55 14.92
CA PHE A 105 -1.22 3.09 15.52
C PHE A 105 -1.17 2.92 17.05
N PRO A 106 -0.41 3.77 17.77
CA PRO A 106 -0.41 3.78 19.23
C PRO A 106 -1.79 4.16 19.77
N GLU A 107 -2.11 3.77 21.00
CA GLU A 107 -3.26 4.32 21.76
C GLU A 107 -4.63 4.29 21.02
N ASN A 108 -4.87 3.29 20.18
CA ASN A 108 -6.10 3.14 19.39
C ASN A 108 -6.37 4.31 18.42
N THR A 109 -5.33 5.01 17.95
CA THR A 109 -5.47 6.14 17.01
C THR A 109 -5.92 5.73 15.60
N MET A 110 -6.08 4.44 15.28
CA MET A 110 -6.47 3.95 13.96
C MET A 110 -7.69 4.69 13.39
N GLY A 111 -8.72 4.90 14.22
CA GLY A 111 -9.93 5.64 13.82
C GLY A 111 -9.62 7.06 13.33
N LEU A 112 -8.71 7.77 14.00
CA LEU A 112 -8.29 9.11 13.60
C LEU A 112 -7.56 9.09 12.25
N TYR A 113 -6.68 8.11 12.03
CA TYR A 113 -6.00 7.94 10.74
C TYR A 113 -6.99 7.61 9.61
N MET A 114 -8.00 6.77 9.85
CA MET A 114 -9.03 6.49 8.86
C MET A 114 -9.81 7.75 8.48
N VAL A 115 -10.26 8.53 9.47
CA VAL A 115 -10.97 9.80 9.23
C VAL A 115 -10.08 10.77 8.45
N PHE A 116 -8.82 10.94 8.86
CA PHE A 116 -7.87 11.78 8.15
C PHE A 116 -7.66 11.31 6.69
N SER A 117 -7.44 10.02 6.47
CA SER A 117 -7.21 9.46 5.14
C SER A 117 -8.41 9.63 4.20
N THR A 118 -9.62 9.62 4.76
CA THR A 118 -10.86 9.83 4.03
C THR A 118 -11.05 11.30 3.68
N ALA A 119 -10.75 12.21 4.61
CA ALA A 119 -10.97 13.63 4.45
C ALA A 119 -9.88 14.32 3.60
N ALA A 120 -8.62 13.92 3.75
CA ALA A 120 -7.47 14.59 3.14
C ALA A 120 -7.55 14.77 1.62
N PRO A 121 -8.00 13.80 0.80
CA PRO A 121 -8.13 13.99 -0.64
C PRO A 121 -9.10 15.12 -1.02
N PHE A 122 -10.18 15.31 -0.24
CA PHE A 122 -11.19 16.34 -0.51
C PHE A 122 -10.75 17.72 -0.04
N THR A 123 -10.00 17.78 1.07
CA THR A 123 -9.54 19.06 1.64
C THR A 123 -8.28 19.57 0.97
N LEU A 124 -7.34 18.68 0.63
CA LEU A 124 -6.06 19.04 0.03
C LEU A 124 -6.05 18.92 -1.50
N GLY A 125 -7.05 18.28 -2.10
CA GLY A 125 -7.22 18.15 -3.56
C GLY A 125 -7.08 19.48 -4.32
N PRO A 126 -7.73 20.58 -3.87
CA PRO A 126 -7.57 21.89 -4.50
C PRO A 126 -6.14 22.46 -4.42
N LEU A 127 -5.38 22.10 -3.38
CA LEU A 127 -3.99 22.55 -3.19
C LEU A 127 -2.99 21.74 -4.02
N LEU A 128 -3.34 20.52 -4.43
CA LEU A 128 -2.49 19.71 -5.32
C LEU A 128 -2.20 20.44 -6.63
N ALA A 129 -3.16 21.22 -7.16
CA ALA A 129 -2.95 22.04 -8.36
C ALA A 129 -1.87 23.13 -8.18
N LEU A 130 -1.59 23.57 -6.95
CA LEU A 130 -0.59 24.60 -6.65
C LEU A 130 0.85 24.02 -6.58
N ILE A 131 0.98 22.75 -6.19
CA ILE A 131 2.27 22.06 -5.96
C ILE A 131 2.63 21.08 -7.08
N SER A 132 1.71 20.80 -8.00
CA SER A 132 1.99 20.00 -9.20
C SER A 132 2.84 20.84 -10.15
N PRO A 133 3.91 20.26 -10.74
CA PRO A 133 4.59 20.91 -11.86
C PRO A 133 3.57 21.23 -12.97
N PRO A 134 3.72 22.37 -13.67
CA PRO A 134 2.84 22.75 -14.76
C PRO A 134 2.85 21.75 -15.92
#